data_AF-A0A7Z6X694-F1
#
_entry.id   AF-A0A7Z6X694-F1
#
_cell.length_a   1.000
_cell.length_b   1.000
_cell.length_c   1.000
_cell.angle_alpha   90.00
_cell.angle_beta   90.00
_cell.angle_gamma   90.00
#
_symmetry.space_group_name_H-M   'P 1'
#
loop_
_entity.id
_entity.type
_entity.pdbx_description
1 polymer ?
#
loop_
_entity_poly.entity_id
_entity_poly.type
_entity_poly.pdbx_seq_one_letter_code
_entity_poly.pdbx_strand_id
1 'polypeptide(L)'
;RSLLNILTRYCVFTSEEVLLVMRPYQIVAAERILEKIKAAQNSKTYGKNQNGGYIWHTTGSSKTLTSFKSATLAKELEHVSKVLFVVDRKDLDYQTMKEYDKFQKDCANS
;
A
#
# COMPACT_ATOMS: atom_id res chain seq x y z
N ARG A 1 -21.53 4.76 -3.56
CA ARG A 1 -20.45 3.75 -3.49
C ARG A 1 -19.16 4.28 -2.82
N SER A 2 -18.83 5.57 -2.96
CA SER A 2 -17.59 6.17 -2.40
C SER A 2 -17.45 6.06 -0.89
N LEU A 3 -18.50 6.34 -0.11
CA LEU A 3 -18.48 6.22 1.35
C LEU A 3 -18.14 4.79 1.81
N LEU A 4 -18.77 3.79 1.21
CA LEU A 4 -18.50 2.38 1.53
C LEU A 4 -17.04 2.02 1.26
N ASN A 5 -16.47 2.48 0.14
CA ASN A 5 -15.04 2.26 -0.16
C ASN A 5 -14.14 2.92 0.88
N ILE A 6 -14.45 4.15 1.32
CA ILE A 6 -13.66 4.81 2.38
C ILE A 6 -13.67 3.95 3.65
N LEU A 7 -14.86 3.57 4.11
CA LEU A 7 -15.03 2.83 5.37
C LEU A 7 -14.40 1.42 5.34
N THR A 8 -14.48 0.72 4.20
CA THR A 8 -14.09 -0.69 4.11
C THR A 8 -12.69 -0.90 3.53
N ARG A 9 -12.23 -0.01 2.64
CA ARG A 9 -10.99 -0.20 1.87
C ARG A 9 -9.91 0.82 2.18
N TYR A 10 -10.23 1.99 2.75
CA TYR A 10 -9.25 3.05 3.01
C TYR A 10 -9.13 3.44 4.48
N CYS A 11 -9.57 2.56 5.36
CA CYS A 11 -9.24 2.58 6.77
C CYS A 11 -8.09 1.61 7.08
N VAL A 12 -7.30 1.94 8.10
CA VAL A 12 -6.26 1.09 8.69
C VAL A 12 -6.47 1.06 10.20
N PHE A 13 -6.51 -0.14 10.77
CA PHE A 13 -6.62 -0.34 12.21
C PHE A 13 -5.23 -0.74 12.73
N THR A 14 -4.62 0.13 13.54
CA THR A 14 -3.22 -0.04 13.97
C THR A 14 -3.06 -1.16 15.00
N SER A 15 -1.82 -1.48 15.33
CA SER A 15 -1.46 -2.36 16.46
C SER A 15 -1.91 -1.81 17.83
N GLU A 16 -2.16 -0.50 17.91
CA GLU A 16 -2.63 0.22 19.11
C GLU A 16 -4.15 0.44 19.11
N GLU A 17 -4.89 -0.28 18.26
CA GLU A 17 -6.36 -0.20 18.18
C GLU A 17 -6.90 1.19 17.76
N VAL A 18 -6.08 1.96 17.04
CA VAL A 18 -6.48 3.25 16.49
C VAL A 18 -6.97 3.07 15.06
N LEU A 19 -8.18 3.55 14.77
CA LEU A 19 -8.72 3.60 13.41
C LEU A 19 -8.21 4.85 12.69
N LEU A 20 -7.34 4.65 11.70
CA LEU A 20 -6.85 5.69 10.80
C LEU A 20 -7.66 5.68 9.51
N VAL A 21 -8.20 6.84 9.12
CA VAL A 21 -8.84 7.05 7.82
C VAL A 21 -7.86 7.75 6.90
N MET A 22 -7.64 7.20 5.70
CA MET A 22 -6.76 7.82 4.71
C MET A 22 -7.34 9.16 4.23
N ARG A 23 -6.46 10.15 4.06
CA ARG A 23 -6.78 11.44 3.44
C ARG A 23 -6.99 11.28 1.93
N PRO A 24 -7.73 12.18 1.26
CA PRO A 24 -8.07 12.04 -0.16
C PRO A 24 -6.87 11.81 -1.08
N TYR A 25 -5.75 12.53 -0.88
CA TYR A 25 -4.56 12.36 -1.71
C TYR A 25 -3.92 10.97 -1.57
N GLN A 26 -4.00 10.36 -0.39
CA GLN A 26 -3.48 9.02 -0.14
C GLN A 26 -4.35 7.97 -0.85
N ILE A 27 -5.68 8.17 -0.80
CA ILE A 27 -6.65 7.32 -1.51
C ILE A 27 -6.38 7.37 -3.01
N VAL A 28 -6.23 8.58 -3.57
CA VAL A 28 -5.92 8.76 -4.99
C VAL A 28 -4.60 8.09 -5.35
N ALA A 29 -3.54 8.24 -4.55
CA ALA A 29 -2.28 7.57 -4.79
C ALA A 29 -2.42 6.04 -4.85
N ALA A 30 -3.13 5.44 -3.87
CA ALA A 30 -3.38 4.00 -3.84
C ALA A 30 -4.21 3.53 -5.04
N GLU A 31 -5.27 4.26 -5.39
CA GLU A 31 -6.12 3.93 -6.55
C GLU A 31 -5.34 3.98 -7.85
N ARG A 32 -4.50 5.00 -8.06
CA ARG A 32 -3.66 5.12 -9.25
C ARG A 32 -2.66 3.97 -9.38
N ILE A 33 -2.08 3.51 -8.27
CA ILE A 33 -1.21 2.32 -8.26
C ILE A 33 -1.99 1.09 -8.71
N LEU A 34 -3.17 0.84 -8.14
CA LEU A 34 -4.01 -0.31 -8.48
C LEU A 34 -4.52 -0.27 -9.93
N GLU A 35 -4.91 0.90 -10.42
CA GLU A 35 -5.28 1.12 -11.83
C GLU A 35 -4.11 0.77 -12.75
N LYS A 36 -2.90 1.17 -12.40
CA LYS A 36 -1.70 0.89 -13.19
C LYS A 36 -1.40 -0.60 -13.27
N ILE A 37 -1.51 -1.32 -12.14
CA ILE A 37 -1.35 -2.78 -12.09
C ILE A 37 -2.39 -3.46 -12.98
N LYS A 38 -3.67 -3.08 -12.86
CA LYS A 38 -4.77 -3.62 -13.69
C LYS A 38 -4.58 -3.32 -15.18
N ALA A 39 -4.13 -2.12 -15.53
CA ALA A 39 -3.86 -1.76 -16.92
C ALA A 39 -2.71 -2.59 -17.53
N ALA A 40 -1.65 -2.83 -16.75
CA ALA A 40 -0.54 -3.70 -17.15
C ALA A 40 -1.00 -5.15 -17.36
N GLN A 41 -1.87 -5.65 -16.47
CA GLN A 41 -2.50 -6.97 -16.59
C GLN A 41 -3.35 -7.10 -17.85
N ASN A 42 -4.27 -6.16 -18.08
CA ASN A 42 -5.21 -6.20 -19.20
C ASN A 42 -4.49 -6.14 -20.56
N SER A 43 -3.41 -5.36 -20.64
CA SER A 43 -2.59 -5.23 -21.85
C SER A 43 -1.50 -6.30 -21.98
N LYS A 44 -1.31 -7.15 -20.96
CA LYS A 44 -0.23 -8.15 -20.87
C LYS A 44 1.17 -7.55 -21.11
N THR A 45 1.41 -6.32 -20.68
CA THR A 45 2.66 -5.59 -20.95
C THR A 45 3.64 -5.58 -19.78
N TYR A 46 3.61 -6.61 -18.91
CA TYR A 46 4.44 -6.70 -17.70
C TYR A 46 5.92 -6.37 -17.94
N GLY A 47 6.58 -5.80 -16.93
CA GLY A 47 8.02 -5.47 -16.98
C GLY A 47 8.39 -4.24 -17.83
N LYS A 48 7.44 -3.62 -18.55
CA LYS A 48 7.72 -2.36 -19.27
C LYS A 48 7.72 -1.16 -18.32
N ASN A 49 8.67 -0.24 -18.53
CA ASN A 49 8.79 1.00 -17.74
C ASN A 49 7.49 1.79 -17.64
N GLN A 50 6.70 1.82 -18.71
CA GLN A 50 5.41 2.50 -18.77
C GLN A 50 4.37 1.96 -17.79
N ASN A 51 4.57 0.77 -17.20
CA ASN A 51 3.67 0.11 -16.26
C ASN A 51 4.04 0.32 -14.79
N GLY A 52 5.21 0.92 -14.54
CA GLY A 52 5.57 1.42 -13.23
C GLY A 52 5.13 2.86 -13.02
N GLY A 53 5.70 3.48 -12.00
CA GLY A 53 5.50 4.88 -11.67
C GLY A 53 6.06 5.21 -10.28
N TYR A 54 5.96 6.47 -9.90
CA TYR A 54 6.31 6.94 -8.57
C TYR A 54 5.21 7.85 -8.04
N ILE A 55 5.06 7.87 -6.72
CA ILE A 55 4.23 8.83 -6.01
C ILE A 55 5.16 9.72 -5.20
N TRP A 56 5.11 11.02 -5.44
CA TRP A 56 5.93 11.98 -4.70
C TRP A 56 5.11 12.61 -3.58
N HIS A 57 5.38 12.16 -2.36
CA HIS A 57 4.80 12.71 -1.13
C HIS A 57 5.83 13.59 -0.42
N THR A 58 5.38 14.71 0.17
CA THR A 58 6.23 15.49 1.07
C THR A 58 6.49 14.76 2.39
N THR A 59 7.61 15.02 3.05
CA THR A 59 7.93 14.43 4.37
C THR A 59 6.84 14.75 5.39
N GLY A 60 6.45 13.78 6.22
CA GLY A 60 5.38 13.93 7.20
C GLY A 60 3.94 13.78 6.65
N SER A 61 3.75 13.62 5.33
CA SER A 61 2.42 13.40 4.73
C SER A 61 1.94 11.95 4.79
N SER A 62 2.46 11.15 5.72
CA SER A 62 2.07 9.74 5.90
C SER A 62 2.33 8.86 4.68
N LYS A 63 3.54 8.97 4.07
CA LYS A 63 3.97 8.09 2.97
C LYS A 63 3.89 6.61 3.34
N THR A 64 4.28 6.26 4.57
CA THR A 64 4.36 4.88 5.06
C THR A 64 2.99 4.21 5.09
N LEU A 65 1.98 4.90 5.65
CA LEU A 65 0.59 4.42 5.64
C LEU A 65 0.07 4.22 4.20
N THR A 66 0.37 5.18 3.32
CA THR A 66 -0.10 5.16 1.92
C THR A 66 0.50 3.99 1.15
N SER A 67 1.83 3.81 1.21
CA SER A 67 2.52 2.73 0.51
C SER A 67 2.12 1.37 1.08
N PHE A 68 2.01 1.26 2.40
CA PHE A 68 1.59 0.04 3.06
C PHE A 68 0.17 -0.39 2.65
N LYS A 69 -0.80 0.53 2.70
CA LYS A 69 -2.17 0.22 2.29
C LYS A 69 -2.27 -0.13 0.80
N SER A 70 -1.49 0.54 -0.04
CA SER A 70 -1.41 0.22 -1.48
C SER A 70 -0.92 -1.21 -1.72
N ALA A 71 0.10 -1.66 -0.99
CA ALA A 71 0.61 -3.02 -1.07
C ALA A 71 -0.42 -4.06 -0.62
N THR A 72 -1.16 -3.77 0.47
CA THR A 72 -2.24 -4.64 0.96
C THR A 72 -3.36 -4.79 -0.07
N LEU A 73 -3.81 -3.67 -0.65
CA LEU A 73 -4.86 -3.70 -1.69
C LEU A 73 -4.37 -4.38 -2.98
N ALA A 74 -3.07 -4.29 -3.31
CA ALA A 74 -2.50 -4.99 -4.46
C ALA A 74 -2.46 -6.51 -4.25
N LYS A 75 -2.22 -6.97 -3.01
CA LYS A 75 -2.25 -8.40 -2.64
C LYS A 75 -3.64 -9.02 -2.80
N GLU A 76 -4.71 -8.23 -2.66
CA GLU A 76 -6.10 -8.69 -2.85
C GLU A 76 -6.48 -8.90 -4.33
N LEU A 77 -5.63 -8.52 -5.28
CA LEU A 77 -5.88 -8.73 -6.71
C LEU A 77 -5.60 -10.19 -7.09
N GLU A 78 -6.60 -10.88 -7.64
CA GLU A 78 -6.52 -12.33 -7.97
C GLU A 78 -5.32 -12.72 -8.86
N HIS A 79 -4.86 -11.81 -9.73
CA HIS A 79 -3.74 -12.06 -10.64
C HIS A 79 -2.36 -11.74 -10.03
N VAL A 80 -2.30 -11.22 -8.80
CA VAL A 80 -1.06 -10.88 -8.12
C VAL A 80 -0.71 -12.00 -7.14
N SER A 81 0.29 -12.81 -7.50
CA SER A 81 0.72 -13.93 -6.64
C SER A 81 1.56 -13.47 -5.44
N LYS A 82 2.35 -12.41 -5.59
CA LYS A 82 3.25 -11.87 -4.56
C LYS A 82 3.38 -10.36 -4.68
N VAL A 83 3.49 -9.70 -3.53
CA VAL A 83 3.83 -8.26 -3.43
C VAL A 83 5.12 -8.16 -2.65
N LEU A 84 6.15 -7.55 -3.26
CA LEU A 84 7.39 -7.20 -2.56
C LEU A 84 7.30 -5.76 -2.06
N PHE A 85 7.30 -5.59 -0.75
CA PHE A 85 7.29 -4.28 -0.11
C PHE A 85 8.68 -4.00 0.47
N VAL A 86 9.40 -3.06 -0.15
CA VAL A 86 10.81 -2.78 0.15
C VAL A 86 10.93 -1.45 0.87
N VAL A 87 11.63 -1.45 2.00
CA VAL A 87 11.88 -0.27 2.84
C VAL A 87 13.37 -0.22 3.18
N ASP A 88 13.94 0.97 3.30
CA ASP A 88 15.31 1.14 3.81
C ASP A 88 15.33 0.80 5.31
N ARG A 89 16.35 0.04 5.75
CA ARG A 89 16.52 -0.38 7.14
C ARG A 89 16.63 0.80 8.11
N LYS A 90 17.15 1.95 7.66
CA LYS A 90 17.27 3.16 8.51
C LYS A 90 15.92 3.80 8.83
N ASP A 91 14.94 3.59 7.96
CA ASP A 91 13.57 4.10 8.10
C ASP A 91 12.65 3.11 8.83
N LEU A 92 13.18 1.94 9.23
CA LEU A 92 12.43 0.89 9.90
C LEU A 92 12.48 1.10 11.42
N ASP A 93 11.59 1.95 11.93
CA ASP A 93 11.39 2.05 13.37
C ASP A 93 10.63 0.83 13.93
N TYR A 94 10.73 0.64 15.25
CA TYR A 94 10.08 -0.46 15.96
C TYR A 94 8.57 -0.51 15.73
N GLN A 95 7.93 0.67 15.63
CA GLN A 95 6.49 0.79 15.41
C GLN A 95 6.09 0.25 14.04
N THR A 96 6.84 0.62 12.99
CA THR A 96 6.62 0.18 11.62
C THR A 96 6.83 -1.34 11.48
N MET A 97 7.84 -1.91 12.16
CA MET A 97 8.03 -3.37 12.19
C MET A 97 6.85 -4.10 12.83
N LYS A 98 6.34 -3.59 13.97
CA LYS A 98 5.20 -4.18 14.68
C LYS A 98 3.93 -4.14 13.84
N GLU A 99 3.70 -3.05 13.11
CA GLU A 99 2.61 -2.97 12.14
C GLU A 99 2.78 -4.06 11.08
N TYR A 100 3.92 -4.16 10.40
CA TYR A 100 4.16 -5.16 9.36
C TYR A 100 3.95 -6.60 9.85
N ASP A 101 4.47 -6.94 11.03
CA ASP A 101 4.33 -8.29 11.60
C ASP A 101 2.87 -8.64 11.94
N LYS A 102 2.05 -7.65 12.37
CA LYS A 102 0.60 -7.83 12.56
C LYS A 102 -0.12 -8.11 11.23
N PHE A 103 0.37 -7.59 10.12
CA PHE A 103 -0.22 -7.83 8.80
C PHE A 103 0.13 -9.18 8.21
N GLN A 104 1.37 -9.61 8.37
CA GLN A 104 1.80 -10.96 8.02
C GLN A 104 2.98 -11.34 8.90
N LYS A 105 2.73 -12.28 9.80
CA LYS A 105 3.76 -12.82 10.68
C LYS A 105 4.99 -13.25 9.85
N ASP A 106 6.17 -12.85 10.30
CA ASP A 106 7.46 -13.16 9.68
C ASP A 106 7.66 -12.54 8.28
N CYS A 107 6.93 -11.46 7.92
CA CYS A 107 7.13 -10.78 6.63
C CYS A 107 8.31 -9.80 6.61
N ALA A 108 8.81 -9.42 7.79
CA ALA A 108 9.96 -8.54 7.94
C ALA A 108 11.20 -9.37 8.31
N ASN A 109 12.20 -9.36 7.45
CA ASN A 109 13.51 -9.94 7.77
C ASN A 109 14.28 -8.96 8.68
N SER A 110 14.80 -9.46 9.81
CA SER A 110 15.60 -8.69 10.78
C SER A 110 17.07 -8.57 10.38
#